data_AF-A0A839QIU1-F1
#
_entry.id   AF-A0A839QIU1-F1
#
_cell.length_a   1.000
_cell.length_b   1.000
_cell.length_c   1.000
_cell.angle_alpha   90.00
_cell.angle_beta   90.00
_cell.angle_gamma   90.00
#
_symmetry.space_group_name_H-M   'P 1'
#
loop_
_entity.id
_entity.type
_entity.pdbx_description
1 polymer ?
#
loop_
_entity_poly.entity_id
_entity_poly.type
_entity_poly.pdbx_seq_one_letter_code
_entity_poly.pdbx_strand_id
1 'polypeptide(L)'
;MEWLAANDYVAAREILQRGVALIYLIAFSSTLNQFRALAGEHGLLPVPELLAGRGPRGPTLFSRIGYSDNKLVAVCAAGIVISATVIAGLPQAGPPWGPLAAFLALWGLYLSVVNVGQVFYGFGWEMLLLEAGFTVGLLGSYRVAPPAAILALNVWLLFRLEFGAGMIKWRGDPAWRNLTALYYHHQTQPMPGPFSRNAHLAPKWWHRIEAAGNHVAQLLVPFLLFAPQPVASIAAGVVIATQLWLVATGNFAWLNALTIILAGGRLSDPVLHRLLPRLPATGVPAPAAPPWWDAVVLAGTLLLVVASLPALRNLFSAHQLMNASFNRWQLGNAYGAFGTVTRERIEIVIEGTLKADPDAAGWIEYGFKGKPGDVFRRPRQFAPYHLRLDWMMWFLPLGSVHQRWFHRLLVRLLEADAPTLDLLDHDPFAGARPRFVRVLSYRYRFAGKARHRRDGAIWVRDRRRLVIGPVGRDGGGSGGPR
;
A
#
# COMPACT_ATOMS: atom_id res chain seq x y z
N MET A 1 -0.77 -39.31 -1.75
CA MET A 1 -1.22 -37.92 -1.96
C MET A 1 -1.57 -37.18 -0.66
N GLU A 2 -1.52 -37.85 0.51
CA GLU A 2 -1.75 -37.19 1.83
C GLU A 2 -0.73 -36.09 2.19
N TRP A 3 0.50 -36.13 1.65
CA TRP A 3 1.54 -35.13 1.87
C TRP A 3 1.23 -33.74 1.30
N LEU A 4 0.22 -33.63 0.41
CA LEU A 4 -0.26 -32.35 -0.12
C LEU A 4 -1.29 -31.69 0.79
N ALA A 5 -1.86 -32.40 1.77
CA ALA A 5 -2.91 -31.90 2.65
C ALA A 5 -2.33 -31.36 3.97
N ALA A 6 -2.66 -30.11 4.31
CA ALA A 6 -2.28 -29.46 5.56
C ALA A 6 -3.49 -29.34 6.49
N ASN A 7 -3.89 -30.45 7.12
CA ASN A 7 -5.11 -30.52 7.95
C ASN A 7 -5.06 -29.64 9.21
N ASP A 8 -3.87 -29.27 9.70
CA ASP A 8 -3.68 -28.41 10.87
C ASP A 8 -3.67 -26.90 10.53
N TYR A 9 -4.17 -26.52 9.35
CA TYR A 9 -4.15 -25.14 8.84
C TYR A 9 -5.50 -24.70 8.26
N VAL A 10 -6.61 -25.23 8.79
CA VAL A 10 -7.95 -24.84 8.33
C VAL A 10 -8.24 -23.39 8.71
N ALA A 11 -7.88 -22.97 9.92
CA ALA A 11 -8.06 -21.58 10.34
C ALA A 11 -7.13 -20.63 9.55
N ALA A 12 -5.91 -21.08 9.24
CA ALA A 12 -4.98 -20.34 8.41
C ALA A 12 -5.54 -20.06 7.01
N ARG A 13 -6.21 -21.05 6.37
CA ARG A 13 -6.92 -20.82 5.09
C ARG A 13 -7.97 -19.73 5.22
N GLU A 14 -8.77 -19.73 6.28
CA GLU A 14 -9.81 -18.72 6.48
C GLU A 14 -9.22 -17.32 6.70
N ILE A 15 -8.16 -17.21 7.50
CA ILE A 15 -7.44 -15.94 7.71
C ILE A 15 -6.94 -15.40 6.36
N LEU A 16 -6.33 -16.26 5.55
CA LEU A 16 -5.78 -15.89 4.24
C LEU A 16 -6.89 -15.49 3.26
N GLN A 17 -7.88 -16.35 3.00
CA GLN A 17 -8.92 -16.04 2.02
C GLN A 17 -9.79 -14.86 2.46
N ARG A 18 -10.31 -14.86 3.69
CA ARG A 18 -11.18 -13.77 4.14
C ARG A 18 -10.41 -12.48 4.36
N GLY A 19 -9.18 -12.56 4.87
CA GLY A 19 -8.32 -11.39 5.05
C GLY A 19 -7.94 -10.74 3.73
N VAL A 20 -7.47 -11.51 2.75
CA VAL A 20 -7.11 -10.95 1.42
C VAL A 20 -8.34 -10.40 0.71
N ALA A 21 -9.50 -11.05 0.81
CA ALA A 21 -10.76 -10.53 0.27
C ALA A 21 -11.18 -9.21 0.94
N LEU A 22 -10.97 -9.07 2.26
CA LEU A 22 -11.18 -7.79 2.96
C LEU A 22 -10.27 -6.69 2.41
N ILE A 23 -9.00 -6.99 2.10
CA ILE A 23 -8.12 -6.00 1.48
C ILE A 23 -8.57 -5.66 0.06
N TYR A 24 -9.05 -6.62 -0.75
CA TYR A 24 -9.67 -6.31 -2.03
C TYR A 24 -10.88 -5.38 -1.89
N LEU A 25 -11.77 -5.64 -0.93
CA LEU A 25 -12.92 -4.77 -0.66
C LEU A 25 -12.48 -3.34 -0.37
N ILE A 26 -11.49 -3.16 0.50
CA ILE A 26 -10.92 -1.85 0.85
C ILE A 26 -10.28 -1.21 -0.38
N ALA A 27 -9.54 -1.97 -1.18
CA ALA A 27 -8.86 -1.48 -2.38
C ALA A 27 -9.87 -1.02 -3.45
N PHE A 28 -10.91 -1.79 -3.75
CA PHE A 28 -11.97 -1.39 -4.68
C PHE A 28 -12.78 -0.20 -4.17
N SER A 29 -13.05 -0.13 -2.86
CA SER A 29 -13.70 1.03 -2.25
C SER A 29 -12.82 2.29 -2.38
N SER A 30 -11.52 2.14 -2.14
CA SER A 30 -10.53 3.21 -2.36
C SER A 30 -10.48 3.66 -3.81
N THR A 31 -10.58 2.73 -4.77
CA THR A 31 -10.66 3.02 -6.21
C THR A 31 -11.93 3.78 -6.54
N LEU A 32 -13.10 3.31 -6.09
CA LEU A 32 -14.40 3.93 -6.34
C LEU A 32 -14.45 5.39 -5.88
N ASN A 33 -13.81 5.68 -4.74
CA ASN A 33 -13.82 7.00 -4.12
C ASN A 33 -12.83 8.00 -4.74
N GLN A 34 -11.74 7.54 -5.36
CA GLN A 34 -10.63 8.42 -5.75
C GLN A 34 -10.26 8.36 -7.24
N PHE A 35 -10.46 7.22 -7.89
CA PHE A 35 -9.88 6.98 -9.21
C PHE A 35 -10.40 7.95 -10.27
N ARG A 36 -11.69 8.30 -10.25
CA ARG A 36 -12.29 9.22 -11.25
C ARG A 36 -11.59 10.58 -11.29
N ALA A 37 -11.34 11.18 -10.12
CA ALA A 37 -10.61 12.45 -10.03
C ALA A 37 -9.11 12.30 -10.35
N LEU A 38 -8.50 11.15 -10.06
CA LEU A 38 -7.06 10.94 -10.28
C LEU A 38 -6.73 10.57 -11.73
N ALA A 39 -7.42 9.59 -12.29
CA ALA A 39 -7.14 9.00 -13.60
C ALA A 39 -8.40 8.70 -14.43
N GLY A 40 -9.59 9.14 -14.00
CA GLY A 40 -10.82 8.96 -14.76
C GLY A 40 -10.85 9.69 -16.10
N GLU A 41 -12.01 9.73 -16.75
CA GLU A 41 -12.17 10.36 -18.08
C GLU A 41 -11.68 11.82 -18.10
N HIS A 42 -11.84 12.52 -16.97
CA HIS A 42 -11.43 13.91 -16.78
C HIS A 42 -10.45 14.09 -15.61
N GLY A 43 -9.83 13.01 -15.13
CA GLY A 43 -8.92 13.05 -13.99
C GLY A 43 -7.60 13.77 -14.27
N LEU A 44 -6.72 13.81 -13.26
CA LEU A 44 -5.38 14.41 -13.38
C LEU A 44 -4.51 13.74 -14.45
N LEU A 45 -4.66 12.43 -14.65
CA LEU A 45 -4.01 11.64 -15.71
C LEU A 45 -5.04 10.75 -16.42
N PRO A 46 -5.79 11.28 -17.41
CA PRO A 46 -6.91 10.55 -17.98
C PRO A 46 -6.55 9.21 -18.62
N VAL A 47 -7.26 8.14 -18.25
CA VAL A 47 -7.09 6.82 -18.86
C VAL A 47 -7.38 6.81 -20.37
N PRO A 48 -8.37 7.55 -20.93
CA PRO A 48 -8.55 7.60 -22.37
C PRO A 48 -7.29 8.07 -23.13
N GLU A 49 -6.58 9.07 -22.60
CA GLU A 49 -5.29 9.54 -23.16
C GLU A 49 -4.23 8.44 -23.09
N LEU A 50 -4.16 7.72 -21.95
CA LEU A 50 -3.25 6.59 -21.78
C LEU A 50 -3.54 5.48 -22.79
N LEU A 51 -4.81 5.14 -23.05
CA LEU A 51 -5.23 4.06 -23.94
C LEU A 51 -5.08 4.42 -25.42
N ALA A 52 -5.17 5.70 -25.78
CA ALA A 52 -4.94 6.18 -27.15
C ALA A 52 -3.45 6.14 -27.57
N GLY A 53 -2.52 6.16 -26.61
CA GLY A 53 -1.08 6.10 -26.89
C GLY A 53 -0.60 4.79 -27.55
N ARG A 54 0.72 4.68 -27.80
CA ARG A 54 1.35 3.47 -28.38
C ARG A 54 2.31 2.75 -27.42
N GLY A 55 2.36 3.15 -26.15
CA GLY A 55 3.29 2.58 -25.16
C GLY A 55 2.92 1.15 -24.72
N PRO A 56 3.88 0.39 -24.17
CA PRO A 56 3.61 -0.92 -23.59
C PRO A 56 2.68 -0.78 -22.37
N ARG A 57 1.63 -1.60 -22.31
CA ARG A 57 0.62 -1.60 -21.23
C ARG A 57 0.54 -2.97 -20.58
N GLY A 58 0.17 -3.06 -19.31
CA GLY A 58 -0.22 -4.33 -18.71
C GLY A 58 -1.61 -4.80 -19.21
N PRO A 59 -1.98 -6.07 -18.98
CA PRO A 59 -3.32 -6.62 -19.21
C PRO A 59 -4.39 -5.81 -18.48
N THR A 60 -5.42 -5.37 -19.20
CA THR A 60 -6.55 -4.66 -18.61
C THR A 60 -7.81 -4.91 -19.43
N LEU A 61 -8.94 -5.07 -18.77
CA LEU A 61 -10.24 -5.17 -19.44
C LEU A 61 -10.54 -3.90 -20.26
N PHE A 62 -10.11 -2.73 -19.78
CA PHE A 62 -10.40 -1.44 -20.39
C PHE A 62 -9.79 -1.27 -21.80
N SER A 63 -8.78 -2.05 -22.17
CA SER A 63 -8.24 -2.02 -23.54
C SER A 63 -9.14 -2.78 -24.53
N ARG A 64 -9.99 -3.69 -24.05
CA ARG A 64 -10.89 -4.50 -24.88
C ARG A 64 -12.30 -3.93 -24.94
N ILE A 65 -12.82 -3.51 -23.78
CA ILE A 65 -14.19 -2.98 -23.68
C ILE A 65 -14.26 -1.45 -23.77
N GLY A 66 -13.11 -0.76 -23.88
CA GLY A 66 -12.99 0.68 -23.75
C GLY A 66 -13.13 1.16 -22.29
N TYR A 67 -12.54 2.30 -21.98
CA TYR A 67 -12.66 2.93 -20.67
C TYR A 67 -13.83 3.93 -20.62
N SER A 68 -14.56 3.94 -19.52
CA SER A 68 -15.39 5.06 -19.06
C SER A 68 -15.52 5.00 -17.54
N ASP A 69 -15.87 6.11 -16.89
CA ASP A 69 -15.99 6.14 -15.43
C ASP A 69 -17.12 5.22 -14.93
N ASN A 70 -18.21 5.06 -15.71
CA ASN A 70 -19.28 4.12 -15.38
C ASN A 70 -18.81 2.65 -15.44
N LYS A 71 -17.96 2.29 -16.41
CA LYS A 71 -17.38 0.94 -16.49
C LYS A 71 -16.44 0.69 -15.33
N LEU A 72 -15.67 1.69 -14.91
CA LEU A 72 -14.84 1.59 -13.71
C LEU A 72 -15.69 1.39 -12.46
N VAL A 73 -16.79 2.12 -12.30
CA VAL A 73 -17.73 1.95 -11.18
C VAL A 73 -18.29 0.52 -11.17
N ALA A 74 -18.69 -0.01 -12.32
CA ALA A 74 -19.16 -1.40 -12.44
C ALA A 74 -18.08 -2.42 -12.04
N VAL A 75 -16.82 -2.22 -12.48
CA VAL A 75 -15.66 -3.03 -12.07
C VAL A 75 -15.46 -2.99 -10.56
N CYS A 76 -15.55 -1.80 -9.94
CA CYS A 76 -15.40 -1.65 -8.49
C CYS A 76 -16.55 -2.30 -7.73
N ALA A 77 -17.79 -2.10 -8.17
CA ALA A 77 -18.97 -2.70 -7.56
C ALA A 77 -18.91 -4.24 -7.62
N ALA A 78 -18.56 -4.81 -8.77
CA ALA A 78 -18.34 -6.25 -8.91
C ALA A 78 -17.25 -6.75 -7.97
N GLY A 79 -16.11 -6.04 -7.91
CA GLY A 79 -15.01 -6.37 -6.99
C GLY A 79 -15.42 -6.34 -5.51
N ILE A 80 -16.20 -5.34 -5.10
CA ILE A 80 -16.74 -5.22 -3.73
C ILE A 80 -17.69 -6.37 -3.42
N VAL A 81 -18.64 -6.66 -4.31
CA VAL A 81 -19.62 -7.74 -4.12
C VAL A 81 -18.92 -9.10 -4.02
N ILE A 82 -18.02 -9.43 -4.94
CA ILE A 82 -17.27 -10.69 -4.92
C ILE A 82 -16.41 -10.78 -3.65
N SER A 83 -15.78 -9.68 -3.22
CA SER A 83 -15.02 -9.66 -1.97
C SER A 83 -15.92 -9.95 -0.76
N ALA A 84 -17.10 -9.33 -0.71
CA ALA A 84 -18.07 -9.55 0.36
C ALA A 84 -18.58 -10.99 0.41
N THR A 85 -18.80 -11.66 -0.74
CA THR A 85 -19.22 -13.07 -0.74
C THR A 85 -18.12 -14.01 -0.23
N VAL A 86 -16.85 -13.75 -0.57
CA VAL A 86 -15.69 -14.48 -0.02
C VAL A 86 -15.55 -14.23 1.49
N ILE A 87 -15.71 -12.98 1.94
CA ILE A 87 -15.69 -12.63 3.36
C ILE A 87 -16.83 -13.32 4.11
N ALA A 88 -18.01 -13.49 3.50
CA ALA A 88 -19.11 -14.23 4.08
C ALA A 88 -18.87 -15.76 4.10
N GLY A 89 -18.04 -16.28 3.20
CA GLY A 89 -17.73 -17.71 3.10
C GLY A 89 -18.51 -18.46 2.02
N LEU A 90 -19.21 -17.75 1.13
CA LEU A 90 -20.10 -18.38 0.15
C LEU A 90 -19.33 -19.23 -0.87
N PRO A 91 -18.25 -18.74 -1.51
CA PRO A 91 -17.42 -19.58 -2.37
C PRO A 91 -16.78 -20.76 -1.62
N GLN A 92 -16.41 -20.57 -0.35
CA GLN A 92 -15.78 -21.59 0.49
C GLN A 92 -16.76 -22.73 0.87
N ALA A 93 -18.06 -22.46 0.97
CA ALA A 93 -19.08 -23.48 1.17
C ALA A 93 -19.36 -24.34 -0.09
N GLY A 94 -18.95 -23.84 -1.26
CA GLY A 94 -19.17 -24.45 -2.57
C GLY A 94 -18.12 -25.50 -2.97
N PRO A 95 -18.00 -25.78 -4.28
CA PRO A 95 -17.00 -26.71 -4.81
C PRO A 95 -15.57 -26.18 -4.62
N PRO A 96 -14.53 -27.05 -4.68
CA PRO A 96 -13.14 -26.66 -4.44
C PRO A 96 -12.65 -25.49 -5.30
N TRP A 97 -13.13 -25.38 -6.54
CA TRP A 97 -12.78 -24.31 -7.47
C TRP A 97 -13.50 -22.97 -7.20
N GLY A 98 -14.51 -22.95 -6.31
CA GLY A 98 -15.32 -21.76 -6.02
C GLY A 98 -14.48 -20.56 -5.58
N PRO A 99 -13.63 -20.70 -4.53
CA PRO A 99 -12.72 -19.64 -4.11
C PRO A 99 -11.73 -19.24 -5.21
N LEU A 100 -11.20 -20.20 -5.97
CA LEU A 100 -10.30 -19.92 -7.10
C LEU A 100 -10.97 -19.01 -8.14
N ALA A 101 -12.20 -19.32 -8.56
CA ALA A 101 -12.94 -18.50 -9.51
C ALA A 101 -13.19 -17.08 -8.97
N ALA A 102 -13.57 -16.95 -7.70
CA ALA A 102 -13.77 -15.65 -7.07
C ALA A 102 -12.47 -14.83 -7.03
N PHE A 103 -11.36 -15.42 -6.61
CA PHE A 103 -10.06 -14.73 -6.55
C PHE A 103 -9.48 -14.42 -7.93
N LEU A 104 -9.67 -15.27 -8.94
CA LEU A 104 -9.28 -14.95 -10.32
C LEU A 104 -10.09 -13.77 -10.88
N ALA A 105 -11.38 -13.68 -10.54
CA ALA A 105 -12.20 -12.53 -10.89
C ALA A 105 -11.70 -11.26 -10.19
N LEU A 106 -11.47 -11.30 -8.86
CA LEU A 106 -10.91 -10.17 -8.10
C LEU A 106 -9.55 -9.74 -8.65
N TRP A 107 -8.67 -10.70 -8.93
CA TRP A 107 -7.35 -10.46 -9.52
C TRP A 107 -7.46 -9.80 -10.89
N GLY A 108 -8.28 -10.32 -11.80
CA GLY A 108 -8.44 -9.77 -13.16
C GLY A 108 -9.07 -8.37 -13.16
N LEU A 109 -10.08 -8.14 -12.32
CA LEU A 109 -10.71 -6.83 -12.13
C LEU A 109 -9.71 -5.82 -11.56
N TYR A 110 -8.95 -6.20 -10.52
CA TYR A 110 -8.00 -5.30 -9.87
C TYR A 110 -6.76 -5.03 -10.74
N LEU A 111 -6.24 -6.06 -11.42
CA LEU A 111 -5.14 -5.93 -12.38
C LEU A 111 -5.51 -4.94 -13.50
N SER A 112 -6.78 -4.95 -13.91
CA SER A 112 -7.29 -4.00 -14.90
C SER A 112 -7.21 -2.56 -14.42
N VAL A 113 -7.50 -2.29 -13.14
CA VAL A 113 -7.38 -0.97 -12.52
C VAL A 113 -5.91 -0.57 -12.35
N VAL A 114 -5.08 -1.45 -11.77
CA VAL A 114 -3.66 -1.18 -11.51
C VAL A 114 -2.93 -0.80 -12.80
N ASN A 115 -3.17 -1.52 -13.90
CA ASN A 115 -2.48 -1.29 -15.17
C ASN A 115 -2.88 0.00 -15.90
N VAL A 116 -4.00 0.64 -15.51
CA VAL A 116 -4.40 1.96 -16.04
C VAL A 116 -4.23 3.10 -15.03
N GLY A 117 -3.95 2.76 -13.76
CA GLY A 117 -3.85 3.71 -12.65
C GLY A 117 -2.57 4.56 -12.61
N GLN A 118 -1.60 4.29 -13.50
CA GLN A 118 -0.36 5.08 -13.67
C GLN A 118 0.36 5.30 -12.32
N VAL A 119 0.89 6.51 -12.06
CA VAL A 119 1.64 6.83 -10.83
C VAL A 119 0.82 6.62 -9.56
N PHE A 120 -0.51 6.77 -9.62
CA PHE A 120 -1.40 6.63 -8.48
C PHE A 120 -1.59 5.17 -8.03
N TYR A 121 -1.16 4.19 -8.85
CA TYR A 121 -1.22 2.75 -8.55
C TYR A 121 0.17 2.09 -8.67
N GLY A 122 1.25 2.88 -8.73
CA GLY A 122 2.63 2.39 -8.86
C GLY A 122 3.27 1.92 -7.55
N PHE A 123 2.49 1.35 -6.63
CA PHE A 123 2.94 1.04 -5.27
C PHE A 123 3.09 -0.47 -5.04
N GLY A 124 4.08 -0.87 -4.23
CA GLY A 124 4.39 -2.30 -4.00
C GLY A 124 3.24 -3.12 -3.40
N TRP A 125 2.37 -2.49 -2.59
CA TRP A 125 1.21 -3.17 -2.00
C TRP A 125 0.09 -3.46 -3.01
N GLU A 126 0.08 -2.79 -4.15
CA GLU A 126 -0.85 -3.07 -5.26
C GLU A 126 -0.51 -4.42 -5.90
N MET A 127 0.79 -4.62 -6.15
CA MET A 127 1.34 -5.85 -6.69
C MET A 127 1.27 -7.00 -5.68
N LEU A 128 1.49 -6.70 -4.39
CA LEU A 128 1.35 -7.67 -3.31
C LEU A 128 -0.08 -8.18 -3.20
N LEU A 129 -1.09 -7.31 -3.33
CA LEU A 129 -2.50 -7.72 -3.29
C LEU A 129 -2.85 -8.65 -4.46
N LEU A 130 -2.37 -8.33 -5.67
CA LEU A 130 -2.56 -9.18 -6.84
C LEU A 130 -1.93 -10.56 -6.66
N GLU A 131 -0.67 -10.61 -6.23
CA GLU A 131 0.04 -11.87 -6.02
C GLU A 131 -0.56 -12.70 -4.87
N ALA A 132 -0.90 -12.05 -3.75
CA ALA A 132 -1.56 -12.70 -2.62
C ALA A 132 -2.93 -13.25 -3.02
N GLY A 133 -3.75 -12.46 -3.71
CA GLY A 133 -5.08 -12.86 -4.20
C GLY A 133 -5.02 -14.09 -5.11
N PHE A 134 -4.10 -14.09 -6.08
CA PHE A 134 -3.90 -15.24 -6.95
C PHE A 134 -3.48 -16.48 -6.16
N THR A 135 -2.56 -16.33 -5.21
CA THR A 135 -2.03 -17.42 -4.39
C THR A 135 -3.12 -18.05 -3.51
N VAL A 136 -3.88 -17.24 -2.76
CA VAL A 136 -4.87 -17.76 -1.80
C VAL A 136 -6.12 -18.35 -2.46
N GLY A 137 -6.39 -17.98 -3.72
CA GLY A 137 -7.45 -18.60 -4.51
C GLY A 137 -7.25 -20.11 -4.72
N LEU A 138 -6.00 -20.58 -4.72
CA LEU A 138 -5.64 -21.99 -4.88
C LEU A 138 -5.79 -22.82 -3.57
N LEU A 139 -6.19 -22.21 -2.45
CA LEU A 139 -6.36 -22.92 -1.17
C LEU A 139 -7.62 -23.82 -1.09
N GLY A 140 -8.49 -23.76 -2.10
CA GLY A 140 -9.69 -24.58 -2.18
C GLY A 140 -10.80 -24.16 -1.21
N SER A 141 -11.87 -24.96 -1.17
CA SER A 141 -13.07 -24.76 -0.36
C SER A 141 -13.10 -25.69 0.86
N TYR A 142 -14.17 -25.64 1.68
CA TYR A 142 -14.35 -26.52 2.84
C TYR A 142 -14.39 -28.02 2.50
N ARG A 143 -14.58 -28.38 1.23
CA ARG A 143 -14.67 -29.77 0.76
C ARG A 143 -13.32 -30.44 0.55
N VAL A 144 -12.22 -29.70 0.64
CA VAL A 144 -10.85 -30.22 0.48
C VAL A 144 -9.95 -29.65 1.56
N ALA A 145 -8.90 -30.40 1.91
CA ALA A 145 -7.87 -29.90 2.82
C ALA A 145 -7.11 -28.73 2.18
N PRO A 146 -6.63 -27.75 2.98
CA PRO A 146 -5.72 -26.72 2.48
C PRO A 146 -4.48 -27.36 1.84
N PRO A 147 -4.12 -27.01 0.59
CA PRO A 147 -2.92 -27.55 -0.04
C PRO A 147 -1.64 -27.01 0.59
N ALA A 148 -0.79 -27.90 1.09
CA ALA A 148 0.49 -27.59 1.74
C ALA A 148 1.41 -26.79 0.81
N ALA A 149 1.41 -27.09 -0.49
CA ALA A 149 2.21 -26.36 -1.48
C ALA A 149 1.83 -24.87 -1.58
N ILE A 150 0.54 -24.55 -1.50
CA ILE A 150 0.05 -23.17 -1.57
C ILE A 150 0.33 -22.43 -0.26
N LEU A 151 0.21 -23.10 0.88
CA LEU A 151 0.65 -22.54 2.17
C LEU A 151 2.16 -22.26 2.17
N ALA A 152 2.98 -23.16 1.61
CA ALA A 152 4.42 -22.92 1.44
C ALA A 152 4.71 -21.74 0.52
N LEU A 153 3.93 -21.56 -0.56
CA LEU A 153 4.03 -20.38 -1.43
C LEU A 153 3.58 -19.08 -0.76
N ASN A 154 2.59 -19.13 0.14
CA ASN A 154 2.25 -18.01 1.02
C ASN A 154 3.42 -17.64 1.94
N VAL A 155 4.08 -18.64 2.54
CA VAL A 155 5.29 -18.41 3.35
C VAL A 155 6.42 -17.84 2.50
N TRP A 156 6.60 -18.32 1.28
CA TRP A 156 7.57 -17.78 0.33
C TRP A 156 7.27 -16.32 -0.06
N LEU A 157 6.00 -15.96 -0.24
CA LEU A 157 5.59 -14.57 -0.49
C LEU A 157 5.92 -13.68 0.71
N LEU A 158 5.55 -14.13 1.93
CA LEU A 158 5.88 -13.42 3.17
C LEU A 158 7.39 -13.29 3.38
N PHE A 159 8.15 -14.34 3.08
CA PHE A 159 9.60 -14.33 3.12
C PHE A 159 10.16 -13.27 2.18
N ARG A 160 9.76 -13.27 0.89
CA ARG A 160 10.20 -12.26 -0.08
C ARG A 160 9.85 -10.84 0.37
N LEU A 161 8.71 -10.67 1.03
CA LEU A 161 8.27 -9.38 1.55
C LEU A 161 9.16 -8.88 2.70
N GLU A 162 9.28 -9.65 3.77
CA GLU A 162 10.06 -9.25 4.96
C GLU A 162 11.55 -9.26 4.68
N PHE A 163 12.07 -10.35 4.11
CA PHE A 163 13.49 -10.48 3.78
C PHE A 163 13.91 -9.48 2.71
N GLY A 164 13.08 -9.28 1.68
CA GLY A 164 13.35 -8.26 0.66
C GLY A 164 13.43 -6.85 1.26
N ALA A 165 12.53 -6.52 2.19
CA ALA A 165 12.55 -5.24 2.90
C ALA A 165 13.76 -5.10 3.85
N GLY A 166 14.17 -6.16 4.55
CA GLY A 166 15.37 -6.15 5.37
C GLY A 166 16.64 -5.96 4.54
N MET A 167 16.77 -6.71 3.45
CA MET A 167 17.95 -6.67 2.59
C MET A 167 18.14 -5.33 1.90
N ILE A 168 17.05 -4.71 1.41
CA ILE A 168 17.15 -3.39 0.77
C ILE A 168 17.56 -2.30 1.77
N LYS A 169 17.12 -2.41 3.04
CA LYS A 169 17.55 -1.50 4.12
C LYS A 169 19.03 -1.69 4.45
N TRP A 170 19.46 -2.94 4.60
CA TRP A 170 20.86 -3.28 4.89
C TRP A 170 21.81 -2.75 3.81
N ARG A 171 21.43 -2.92 2.54
CA ARG A 171 22.22 -2.49 1.38
C ARG A 171 22.12 -1.00 1.09
N GLY A 172 20.94 -0.41 1.28
CA GLY A 172 20.58 0.90 0.72
C GLY A 172 21.23 2.10 1.41
N ASP A 173 21.37 2.07 2.74
CA ASP A 173 21.79 3.27 3.49
C ASP A 173 22.63 2.93 4.73
N PRO A 174 23.80 3.57 4.93
CA PRO A 174 24.59 3.41 6.15
C PRO A 174 23.81 3.69 7.44
N ALA A 175 22.77 4.52 7.42
CA ALA A 175 21.94 4.79 8.59
C ALA A 175 21.26 3.52 9.15
N TRP A 176 20.92 2.56 8.29
CA TRP A 176 20.38 1.27 8.73
C TRP A 176 21.44 0.41 9.41
N ARG A 177 22.66 0.37 8.86
CA ARG A 177 23.78 -0.41 9.43
C ARG A 177 24.30 0.20 10.74
N ASN A 178 24.27 1.52 10.85
CA ASN A 178 24.64 2.25 12.06
C ASN A 178 23.49 2.35 13.10
N LEU A 179 22.35 1.72 12.83
CA LEU A 179 21.16 1.71 13.69
C LEU A 179 20.59 3.12 14.00
N THR A 180 20.82 4.09 13.11
CA THR A 180 20.37 5.49 13.26
C THR A 180 19.20 5.86 12.35
N ALA A 181 18.75 4.96 11.46
CA ALA A 181 17.64 5.20 10.53
C ALA A 181 16.37 5.71 11.25
N LEU A 182 16.05 5.13 12.41
CA LEU A 182 14.84 5.46 13.19
C LEU A 182 14.94 6.82 13.89
N TYR A 183 16.11 7.47 13.93
CA TYR A 183 16.21 8.86 14.37
C TYR A 183 15.42 9.81 13.46
N TYR A 184 15.21 9.42 12.20
CA TYR A 184 14.58 10.26 11.19
C TYR A 184 13.21 9.70 10.77
N HIS A 185 13.12 8.38 10.61
CA HIS A 185 12.00 7.73 9.91
C HIS A 185 10.61 8.08 10.46
N HIS A 186 10.40 8.04 11.77
CA HIS A 186 9.08 8.34 12.37
C HIS A 186 8.54 9.74 11.99
N GLN A 187 9.44 10.71 11.76
CA GLN A 187 9.08 12.04 11.30
C GLN A 187 8.95 12.12 9.77
N THR A 188 9.86 11.48 9.04
CA THR A 188 10.01 11.65 7.58
C THR A 188 9.24 10.62 6.75
N GLN A 189 8.66 9.59 7.37
CA GLN A 189 7.82 8.58 6.74
C GLN A 189 6.69 9.19 5.91
N PRO A 190 6.17 8.50 4.89
CA PRO A 190 5.20 9.07 3.95
C PRO A 190 4.00 9.73 4.64
N MET A 191 3.31 8.93 5.45
CA MET A 191 2.09 9.33 6.13
C MET A 191 2.20 8.99 7.62
N PRO A 192 2.49 9.97 8.49
CA PRO A 192 2.53 9.74 9.93
C PRO A 192 1.13 9.36 10.47
N GLY A 193 1.09 8.47 11.45
CA GLY A 193 -0.09 8.15 12.26
C GLY A 193 -0.14 8.88 13.62
N PRO A 194 -1.17 8.62 14.45
CA PRO A 194 -1.45 9.36 15.69
C PRO A 194 -0.35 9.29 16.76
N PHE A 195 0.49 8.25 16.72
CA PHE A 195 1.57 8.03 17.69
C PHE A 195 2.97 8.31 17.14
N SER A 196 3.09 8.70 15.87
CA SER A 196 4.38 8.95 15.21
C SER A 196 5.23 10.00 15.93
N ARG A 197 4.59 11.03 16.48
CA ARG A 197 5.28 12.07 17.26
C ARG A 197 5.86 11.49 18.55
N ASN A 198 5.10 10.68 19.25
CA ASN A 198 5.54 10.03 20.48
C ASN A 198 6.71 9.08 20.19
N ALA A 199 6.58 8.28 19.12
CA ALA A 199 7.64 7.41 18.65
C ALA A 199 8.91 8.21 18.31
N HIS A 200 8.80 9.27 17.50
CA HIS A 200 9.96 10.11 17.11
C HIS A 200 10.66 10.80 18.29
N LEU A 201 9.93 11.15 19.34
CA LEU A 201 10.49 11.82 20.52
C LEU A 201 11.03 10.82 21.57
N ALA A 202 11.03 9.52 21.26
CA ALA A 202 11.70 8.52 22.07
C ALA A 202 13.22 8.78 22.11
N PRO A 203 13.91 8.33 23.17
CA PRO A 203 15.36 8.53 23.27
C PRO A 203 16.10 7.73 22.18
N LYS A 204 17.27 8.22 21.77
CA LYS A 204 18.07 7.59 20.70
C LYS A 204 18.43 6.13 20.95
N TRP A 205 18.63 5.70 22.20
CA TRP A 205 18.90 4.30 22.51
C TRP A 205 17.71 3.40 22.14
N TRP A 206 16.47 3.88 22.32
CA TRP A 206 15.26 3.16 21.90
C TRP A 206 15.23 2.99 20.38
N HIS A 207 15.52 4.04 19.63
CA HIS A 207 15.59 3.97 18.17
C HIS A 207 16.64 3.00 17.64
N ARG A 208 17.77 2.85 18.34
CA ARG A 208 18.78 1.83 17.98
C ARG A 208 18.23 0.42 18.19
N ILE A 209 17.49 0.20 19.28
CA ILE A 209 16.80 -1.08 19.54
C ILE A 209 15.72 -1.32 18.48
N GLU A 210 14.93 -0.33 18.11
CA GLU A 210 13.95 -0.45 17.02
C GLU A 210 14.61 -0.83 15.69
N ALA A 211 15.73 -0.19 15.35
CA ALA A 211 16.49 -0.49 14.14
C ALA A 211 17.04 -1.92 14.15
N ALA A 212 17.63 -2.34 15.29
CA ALA A 212 18.16 -3.69 15.45
C ALA A 212 17.03 -4.75 15.43
N GLY A 213 15.92 -4.47 16.12
CA GLY A 213 14.72 -5.31 16.13
C GLY A 213 14.11 -5.46 14.73
N ASN A 214 14.08 -4.38 13.93
CA ASN A 214 13.71 -4.45 12.51
C ASN A 214 14.66 -5.41 11.75
N HIS A 215 15.98 -5.30 11.93
CA HIS A 215 16.91 -6.22 11.27
C HIS A 215 16.68 -7.68 11.68
N VAL A 216 16.50 -7.96 12.97
CA VAL A 216 16.21 -9.33 13.43
C VAL A 216 14.90 -9.83 12.82
N ALA A 217 13.84 -9.04 12.89
CA ALA A 217 12.51 -9.41 12.39
C ALA A 217 12.45 -9.58 10.87
N GLN A 218 13.30 -8.87 10.11
CA GLN A 218 13.28 -8.89 8.66
C GLN A 218 14.40 -9.72 8.03
N LEU A 219 15.50 -9.96 8.72
CA LEU A 219 16.65 -10.72 8.18
C LEU A 219 16.81 -12.11 8.80
N LEU A 220 16.32 -12.35 10.02
CA LEU A 220 16.47 -13.64 10.69
C LEU A 220 15.14 -14.39 10.82
N VAL A 221 14.11 -13.72 11.35
CA VAL A 221 12.79 -14.31 11.59
C VAL A 221 12.16 -14.91 10.33
N PRO A 222 12.32 -14.36 9.10
CA PRO A 222 11.71 -14.97 7.93
C PRO A 222 12.20 -16.40 7.64
N PHE A 223 13.44 -16.74 8.00
CA PHE A 223 13.94 -18.12 7.87
C PHE A 223 13.23 -19.07 8.83
N LEU A 224 12.88 -18.60 10.03
CA LEU A 224 12.17 -19.38 11.04
C LEU A 224 10.71 -19.67 10.64
N LEU A 225 10.15 -18.95 9.67
CA LEU A 225 8.83 -19.28 9.10
C LEU A 225 8.80 -20.65 8.42
N PHE A 226 9.95 -21.16 7.96
CA PHE A 226 10.07 -22.50 7.36
C PHE A 226 10.32 -23.61 8.39
N ALA A 227 10.51 -23.27 9.67
CA ALA A 227 10.75 -24.27 10.71
C ALA A 227 9.49 -25.12 11.01
N PRO A 228 9.65 -26.29 11.66
CA PRO A 228 8.54 -27.03 12.23
C PRO A 228 7.76 -26.24 13.28
N GLN A 229 6.52 -26.65 13.57
CA GLN A 229 5.76 -26.07 14.67
C GLN A 229 6.36 -26.47 16.03
N PRO A 230 6.29 -25.60 17.07
CA PRO A 230 5.61 -24.30 17.11
C PRO A 230 6.48 -23.11 16.65
N VAL A 231 7.76 -23.35 16.30
CA VAL A 231 8.74 -22.28 16.00
C VAL A 231 8.24 -21.34 14.91
N ALA A 232 7.63 -21.88 13.86
CA ALA A 232 7.12 -21.03 12.80
C ALA A 232 5.88 -20.21 13.18
N SER A 233 5.01 -20.69 14.08
CA SER A 233 3.93 -19.86 14.63
C SER A 233 4.49 -18.73 15.51
N ILE A 234 5.57 -18.99 16.25
CA ILE A 234 6.28 -17.95 17.02
C ILE A 234 6.87 -16.91 16.07
N ALA A 235 7.54 -17.34 14.99
CA ALA A 235 8.09 -16.45 13.97
C ALA A 235 6.99 -15.58 13.32
N ALA A 236 5.85 -16.17 12.99
CA ALA A 236 4.68 -15.46 12.49
C ALA A 236 4.15 -14.45 13.52
N GLY A 237 4.09 -14.82 14.80
CA GLY A 237 3.72 -13.90 15.89
C GLY A 237 4.66 -12.70 16.00
N VAL A 238 5.97 -12.91 15.83
CA VAL A 238 6.95 -11.81 15.80
C VAL A 238 6.69 -10.89 14.61
N VAL A 239 6.47 -11.44 13.41
CA VAL A 239 6.10 -10.64 12.22
C VAL A 239 4.82 -9.85 12.46
N ILE A 240 3.77 -10.48 13.01
CA ILE A 240 2.51 -9.79 13.32
C ILE A 240 2.74 -8.64 14.30
N ALA A 241 3.51 -8.88 15.38
CA ALA A 241 3.79 -7.85 16.39
C ALA A 241 4.57 -6.66 15.82
N THR A 242 5.58 -6.90 14.97
CA THR A 242 6.34 -5.81 14.34
C THR A 242 5.50 -5.04 13.33
N GLN A 243 4.64 -5.72 12.56
CA GLN A 243 3.72 -5.05 11.64
C GLN A 243 2.66 -4.23 12.38
N LEU A 244 2.13 -4.71 13.51
CA LEU A 244 1.22 -3.93 14.37
C LEU A 244 1.89 -2.68 14.94
N TRP A 245 3.18 -2.77 15.31
CA TRP A 245 3.97 -1.60 15.71
C TRP A 245 4.04 -0.57 14.57
N LEU A 246 4.35 -1.01 13.35
CA LEU A 246 4.38 -0.12 12.17
C LEU A 246 3.03 0.54 11.89
N VAL A 247 1.92 -0.19 12.06
CA VAL A 247 0.56 0.36 11.93
C VAL A 247 0.28 1.42 13.01
N ALA A 248 0.73 1.20 14.24
CA ALA A 248 0.53 2.16 15.32
C ALA A 248 1.34 3.45 15.11
N THR A 249 2.55 3.33 14.55
CA THR A 249 3.47 4.46 14.38
C THR A 249 3.46 5.09 12.99
N GLY A 250 2.62 4.63 12.06
CA GLY A 250 2.61 5.10 10.67
C GLY A 250 1.41 4.59 9.87
N ASN A 251 1.24 5.12 8.66
CA ASN A 251 0.20 4.68 7.72
C ASN A 251 0.85 4.20 6.43
N PHE A 252 0.80 2.89 6.15
CA PHE A 252 1.38 2.28 4.93
C PHE A 252 0.34 1.59 4.04
N ALA A 253 -0.81 2.26 3.81
CA ALA A 253 -1.96 1.68 3.11
C ALA A 253 -2.27 0.27 3.67
N TRP A 254 -2.56 -0.70 2.82
CA TRP A 254 -2.80 -2.09 3.25
C TRP A 254 -1.53 -2.94 3.31
N LEU A 255 -0.32 -2.39 3.16
CA LEU A 255 0.93 -3.17 3.18
C LEU A 255 1.07 -3.97 4.48
N ASN A 256 0.98 -3.31 5.64
CA ASN A 256 1.13 -3.98 6.93
C ASN A 256 -0.04 -4.94 7.20
N ALA A 257 -1.27 -4.53 6.88
CA ALA A 257 -2.45 -5.36 7.08
C ALA A 257 -2.34 -6.67 6.28
N LEU A 258 -1.93 -6.58 5.01
CA LEU A 258 -1.72 -7.75 4.16
C LEU A 258 -0.55 -8.61 4.68
N THR A 259 0.53 -8.00 5.17
CA THR A 259 1.63 -8.73 5.80
C THR A 259 1.20 -9.51 7.04
N ILE A 260 0.37 -8.89 7.90
CA ILE A 260 -0.24 -9.53 9.08
C ILE A 260 -1.12 -10.71 8.66
N ILE A 261 -1.93 -10.56 7.61
CA ILE A 261 -2.77 -11.63 7.06
C ILE A 261 -1.91 -12.80 6.57
N LEU A 262 -0.87 -12.52 5.77
CA LEU A 262 0.05 -13.54 5.24
C LEU A 262 0.77 -14.29 6.38
N ALA A 263 1.20 -13.58 7.42
CA ALA A 263 1.79 -14.16 8.63
C ALA A 263 0.79 -14.99 9.43
N GLY A 264 -0.47 -14.52 9.54
CA GLY A 264 -1.57 -15.28 10.13
C GLY A 264 -1.79 -16.63 9.45
N GLY A 265 -1.53 -16.72 8.14
CA GLY A 265 -1.53 -17.97 7.37
C GLY A 265 -0.48 -19.01 7.79
N ARG A 266 0.45 -18.68 8.70
CA ARG A 266 1.44 -19.62 9.25
C ARG A 266 1.08 -20.12 10.65
N LEU A 267 0.08 -19.54 11.31
CA LEU A 267 -0.41 -19.99 12.61
C LEU A 267 -1.14 -21.32 12.44
N SER A 268 -0.64 -22.39 13.08
CA SER A 268 -1.30 -23.70 13.06
C SER A 268 -2.52 -23.73 13.98
N ASP A 269 -3.52 -24.54 13.63
CA ASP A 269 -4.75 -24.72 14.39
C ASP A 269 -4.49 -25.08 15.87
N PRO A 270 -3.55 -25.99 16.25
CA PRO A 270 -3.25 -26.28 17.66
C PRO A 270 -2.72 -25.08 18.45
N VAL A 271 -1.96 -24.20 17.80
CA VAL A 271 -1.44 -22.97 18.45
C VAL A 271 -2.57 -21.95 18.62
N LEU A 272 -3.41 -21.79 17.60
CA LEU A 272 -4.58 -20.91 17.66
C LEU A 272 -5.57 -21.38 18.74
N HIS A 273 -5.80 -22.68 18.87
CA HIS A 273 -6.63 -23.25 19.93
C HIS A 273 -6.06 -22.97 21.33
N ARG A 274 -4.74 -23.08 21.52
CA ARG A 274 -4.10 -22.72 22.81
C ARG A 274 -4.29 -21.26 23.18
N LEU A 275 -4.29 -20.35 22.19
CA LEU A 275 -4.50 -18.92 22.41
C LEU A 275 -5.98 -18.55 22.56
N LEU A 276 -6.85 -19.23 21.81
CA LEU A 276 -8.28 -19.00 21.75
C LEU A 276 -9.01 -20.35 21.86
N PRO A 277 -9.25 -20.86 23.09
CA PRO A 277 -9.82 -22.21 23.30
C PRO A 277 -11.20 -22.45 22.69
N ARG A 278 -11.87 -21.39 22.21
CA ARG A 278 -13.14 -21.47 21.47
C ARG A 278 -12.98 -21.98 20.03
N LEU A 279 -11.77 -21.92 19.47
CA LEU A 279 -11.48 -22.47 18.14
C LEU A 279 -11.26 -23.99 18.24
N PRO A 280 -11.53 -24.77 17.19
CA PRO A 280 -11.22 -26.21 17.17
C PRO A 280 -9.71 -26.45 17.33
N ALA A 281 -9.32 -27.50 18.07
CA ALA A 281 -7.91 -27.88 18.25
C ALA A 281 -7.23 -28.37 16.97
N THR A 282 -8.01 -29.00 16.09
CA THR A 282 -7.64 -29.46 14.76
C THR A 282 -8.82 -29.19 13.83
N GLY A 283 -8.55 -28.92 12.55
CA GLY A 283 -9.59 -28.90 11.54
C GLY A 283 -10.35 -30.22 11.49
N VAL A 284 -11.63 -30.18 11.07
CA VAL A 284 -12.35 -31.41 10.71
C VAL A 284 -11.62 -32.03 9.53
N PRO A 285 -11.26 -33.33 9.56
CA PRO A 285 -10.59 -34.00 8.44
C PRO A 285 -11.40 -33.78 7.17
N ALA A 286 -10.85 -33.01 6.23
CA ALA A 286 -11.48 -32.82 4.95
C ALA A 286 -11.25 -34.07 4.08
N PRO A 287 -12.21 -34.44 3.21
CA PRO A 287 -11.99 -35.50 2.23
C PRO A 287 -10.73 -35.25 1.41
N ALA A 288 -10.10 -36.33 0.94
CA ALA A 288 -9.02 -36.24 -0.02
C ALA A 288 -9.48 -35.43 -1.25
N ALA A 289 -8.61 -34.55 -1.73
CA ALA A 289 -8.90 -33.77 -2.92
C ALA A 289 -9.11 -34.69 -4.14
N PRO A 290 -10.06 -34.36 -5.04
CA PRO A 290 -10.20 -35.11 -6.27
C PRO A 290 -8.97 -34.86 -7.17
N PRO A 291 -8.50 -35.86 -7.95
CA PRO A 291 -7.24 -35.77 -8.70
C PRO A 291 -7.13 -34.57 -9.66
N TRP A 292 -8.24 -34.13 -10.25
CA TRP A 292 -8.27 -32.95 -11.11
C TRP A 292 -7.97 -31.65 -10.34
N TRP A 293 -8.37 -31.56 -9.07
CA TRP A 293 -8.08 -30.40 -8.23
C TRP A 293 -6.60 -30.37 -7.86
N ASP A 294 -6.03 -31.53 -7.52
CA ASP A 294 -4.59 -31.66 -7.29
C ASP A 294 -3.79 -31.24 -8.53
N ALA A 295 -4.23 -31.63 -9.73
CA ALA A 295 -3.60 -31.18 -10.97
C ALA A 295 -3.64 -29.65 -11.14
N VAL A 296 -4.76 -29.00 -10.81
CA VAL A 296 -4.89 -27.52 -10.83
C VAL A 296 -3.94 -26.87 -9.82
N VAL A 297 -3.90 -27.39 -8.59
CA VAL A 297 -3.01 -26.88 -7.53
C VAL A 297 -1.54 -27.06 -7.92
N LEU A 298 -1.15 -28.20 -8.48
CA LEU A 298 0.21 -28.46 -8.95
C LEU A 298 0.60 -27.53 -10.11
N ALA A 299 -0.30 -27.32 -11.07
CA ALA A 299 -0.07 -26.37 -12.16
C ALA A 299 0.10 -24.93 -11.65
N GLY A 300 -0.79 -24.50 -10.73
CA GLY A 300 -0.69 -23.18 -10.08
C GLY A 300 0.60 -23.03 -9.26
N THR A 301 1.00 -24.09 -8.56
CA THR A 301 2.26 -24.14 -7.80
C THR A 301 3.45 -23.96 -8.72
N LEU A 302 3.53 -24.74 -9.81
CA LEU A 302 4.60 -24.65 -10.80
C LEU A 302 4.67 -23.24 -11.41
N LEU A 303 3.52 -22.66 -11.78
CA LEU A 303 3.43 -21.31 -12.31
C LEU A 303 4.01 -20.28 -11.33
N LEU A 304 3.62 -20.33 -10.06
CA LEU A 304 4.08 -19.37 -9.04
C LEU A 304 5.57 -19.55 -8.69
N VAL A 305 6.07 -20.79 -8.70
CA VAL A 305 7.50 -21.07 -8.53
C VAL A 305 8.30 -20.47 -9.69
N VAL A 306 7.90 -20.75 -10.93
CA VAL A 306 8.57 -20.23 -12.13
C VAL A 306 8.51 -18.70 -12.18
N ALA A 307 7.34 -18.12 -11.91
CA ALA A 307 7.16 -16.67 -11.86
C ALA A 307 8.03 -16.00 -10.78
N SER A 308 8.34 -16.71 -9.69
CA SER A 308 9.18 -16.20 -8.59
C SER A 308 10.69 -16.24 -8.88
N LEU A 309 11.16 -16.93 -9.92
CA LEU A 309 12.60 -17.07 -10.21
C LEU A 309 13.33 -15.73 -10.40
N PRO A 310 12.78 -14.74 -11.13
CA PRO A 310 13.41 -13.42 -11.24
C PRO A 310 13.48 -12.68 -9.91
N ALA A 311 12.42 -12.75 -9.07
CA ALA A 311 12.44 -12.15 -7.75
C ALA A 311 13.45 -12.82 -6.81
N LEU A 312 13.59 -14.14 -6.89
CA LEU A 312 14.63 -14.89 -6.17
C LEU A 312 16.03 -14.38 -6.58
N ARG A 313 16.31 -14.27 -7.88
CA ARG A 313 17.59 -13.70 -8.37
C ARG A 313 17.80 -12.27 -7.88
N ASN A 314 16.75 -11.46 -7.87
CA ASN A 314 16.79 -10.08 -7.37
C ASN A 314 17.16 -10.00 -5.88
N LEU A 315 16.66 -10.90 -5.03
CA LEU A 315 16.99 -10.93 -3.60
C LEU A 315 18.49 -11.07 -3.35
N PHE A 316 19.18 -11.86 -4.17
CA PHE A 316 20.63 -12.09 -4.05
C PHE A 316 21.47 -11.17 -4.93
N SER A 317 20.84 -10.27 -5.69
CA SER A 317 21.55 -9.25 -6.47
C SER A 317 22.19 -8.19 -5.56
N ALA A 318 23.39 -7.74 -5.92
CA ALA A 318 24.00 -6.55 -5.31
C ALA A 318 23.18 -5.28 -5.59
N HIS A 319 22.52 -5.22 -6.75
CA HIS A 319 21.64 -4.13 -7.19
C HIS A 319 20.19 -4.58 -7.09
N GLN A 320 19.75 -4.91 -5.87
CA GLN A 320 18.38 -5.33 -5.62
C GLN A 320 17.39 -4.22 -6.04
N LEU A 321 16.45 -4.56 -6.91
CA LEU A 321 15.32 -3.71 -7.28
C LEU A 321 14.26 -3.73 -6.17
N MET A 322 13.65 -2.57 -5.93
CA MET A 322 12.61 -2.34 -4.92
C MET A 322 11.23 -2.28 -5.58
N ASN A 323 10.25 -3.04 -5.07
CA ASN A 323 8.87 -3.08 -5.60
C ASN A 323 8.80 -3.31 -7.11
N ALA A 324 9.57 -4.29 -7.59
CA ALA A 324 9.74 -4.56 -9.02
C ALA A 324 8.88 -5.75 -9.47
N SER A 325 8.23 -5.55 -10.62
CA SER A 325 7.47 -6.59 -11.32
C SER A 325 8.30 -7.14 -12.47
N PHE A 326 8.32 -8.45 -12.62
CA PHE A 326 9.13 -9.12 -13.67
C PHE A 326 8.28 -9.68 -14.81
N ASN A 327 6.97 -9.50 -14.75
CA ASN A 327 6.04 -9.88 -15.80
C ASN A 327 4.79 -8.99 -15.76
N ARG A 328 4.02 -9.00 -16.83
CA ARG A 328 2.83 -8.14 -16.95
C ARG A 328 1.65 -8.60 -16.08
N TRP A 329 1.73 -9.77 -15.46
CA TRP A 329 0.66 -10.38 -14.66
C TRP A 329 0.79 -10.08 -13.17
N GLN A 330 1.86 -9.39 -12.74
CA GLN A 330 2.10 -9.01 -11.34
C GLN A 330 2.18 -10.23 -10.40
N LEU A 331 2.79 -11.32 -10.88
CA LEU A 331 3.04 -12.54 -10.08
C LEU A 331 4.54 -12.73 -9.88
N GLY A 332 4.97 -13.24 -8.72
CA GLY A 332 6.40 -13.47 -8.46
C GLY A 332 7.22 -12.18 -8.37
N ASN A 333 6.70 -11.15 -7.69
CA ASN A 333 7.34 -9.83 -7.62
C ASN A 333 8.43 -9.74 -6.56
N ALA A 334 9.23 -8.67 -6.62
CA ALA A 334 10.15 -8.27 -5.55
C ALA A 334 9.55 -7.14 -4.72
N TYR A 335 9.70 -7.23 -3.40
CA TYR A 335 9.17 -6.27 -2.45
C TYR A 335 10.30 -5.64 -1.64
N GLY A 336 10.16 -4.36 -1.34
CA GLY A 336 11.10 -3.65 -0.48
C GLY A 336 10.61 -2.24 -0.20
N ALA A 337 10.99 -1.68 0.94
CA ALA A 337 10.62 -0.32 1.28
C ALA A 337 11.70 0.34 2.13
N PHE A 338 11.87 1.64 1.93
CA PHE A 338 12.73 2.50 2.75
C PHE A 338 14.20 2.07 2.79
N GLY A 339 14.74 1.59 1.66
CA GLY A 339 16.17 1.31 1.52
C GLY A 339 17.03 2.54 1.83
N THR A 340 16.59 3.72 1.36
CA THR A 340 17.17 5.03 1.67
C THR A 340 16.34 5.76 2.72
N VAL A 341 16.99 6.39 3.69
CA VAL A 341 16.30 7.10 4.78
C VAL A 341 16.11 8.58 4.43
N THR A 342 14.90 9.14 4.51
CA THR A 342 14.75 10.59 4.37
C THR A 342 15.15 11.29 5.69
N ARG A 343 16.02 12.32 5.64
CA ARG A 343 16.53 13.02 6.84
C ARG A 343 15.72 14.25 7.23
N GLU A 344 15.20 14.98 6.25
CA GLU A 344 14.34 16.15 6.46
C GLU A 344 12.96 15.90 5.86
N ARG A 345 11.91 16.29 6.57
CA ARG A 345 10.55 16.25 6.03
C ARG A 345 10.27 17.58 5.33
N ILE A 346 10.37 17.58 4.01
CA ILE A 346 9.92 18.70 3.19
C ILE A 346 8.48 18.45 2.77
N GLU A 347 7.62 19.45 2.92
CA GLU A 347 6.23 19.38 2.50
C GLU A 347 5.98 20.41 1.41
N ILE A 348 5.33 19.98 0.34
CA ILE A 348 4.77 20.87 -0.68
C ILE A 348 3.40 21.35 -0.19
N VAL A 349 3.19 22.66 -0.28
CA VAL A 349 1.97 23.36 0.12
C VAL A 349 1.46 24.13 -1.08
N ILE A 350 0.16 23.99 -1.37
CA ILE A 350 -0.50 24.73 -2.44
C ILE A 350 -1.36 25.80 -1.77
N GLU A 351 -1.19 27.04 -2.20
CA GLU A 351 -1.99 28.18 -1.74
C GLU A 351 -2.77 28.77 -2.92
N GLY A 352 -3.97 29.27 -2.65
CA GLY A 352 -4.73 30.07 -3.61
C GLY A 352 -5.00 31.48 -3.10
N THR A 353 -5.44 32.37 -3.98
CA THR A 353 -5.98 33.69 -3.62
C THR A 353 -7.08 34.11 -4.58
N LEU A 354 -8.09 34.82 -4.07
CA LEU A 354 -9.14 35.46 -4.87
C LEU A 354 -8.76 36.89 -5.30
N LYS A 355 -7.65 37.42 -4.77
CA LYS A 355 -7.22 38.80 -5.06
C LYS A 355 -6.73 38.93 -6.50
N ALA A 356 -6.93 40.12 -7.06
CA ALA A 356 -6.49 40.46 -8.42
C ALA A 356 -4.98 40.67 -8.51
N ASP A 357 -4.36 41.16 -7.44
CA ASP A 357 -2.91 41.33 -7.32
C ASP A 357 -2.29 40.10 -6.62
N PRO A 358 -1.41 39.34 -7.29
CA PRO A 358 -0.74 38.18 -6.70
C PRO A 358 0.29 38.53 -5.62
N ASP A 359 0.78 39.77 -5.59
CA ASP A 359 1.72 40.26 -4.56
C ASP A 359 1.01 40.72 -3.28
N ALA A 360 -0.32 40.91 -3.35
CA ALA A 360 -1.12 41.21 -2.18
C ALA A 360 -1.12 40.05 -1.17
N ALA A 361 -1.15 40.39 0.13
CA ALA A 361 -1.40 39.42 1.19
C ALA A 361 -2.78 38.76 1.02
N GLY A 362 -3.00 37.54 1.53
CA GLY A 362 -4.30 36.86 1.42
C GLY A 362 -4.27 35.49 0.71
N TRP A 363 -3.08 34.90 0.62
CA TRP A 363 -2.91 33.52 0.19
C TRP A 363 -3.36 32.55 1.28
N ILE A 364 -4.19 31.57 0.92
CA ILE A 364 -4.76 30.59 1.85
C ILE A 364 -4.42 29.18 1.36
N GLU A 365 -3.98 28.31 2.27
CA GLU A 365 -3.53 26.95 1.99
C GLU A 365 -4.71 25.99 1.73
N TYR A 366 -4.56 25.10 0.73
CA TYR A 366 -5.44 23.95 0.57
C TYR A 366 -5.11 22.86 1.60
N GLY A 367 -6.14 22.31 2.25
CA GLY A 367 -6.00 21.27 3.27
C GLY A 367 -6.11 19.87 2.70
N PHE A 368 -5.09 19.03 2.87
CA PHE A 368 -5.10 17.61 2.46
C PHE A 368 -5.54 16.69 3.60
N LYS A 369 -6.11 15.51 3.30
CA LYS A 369 -6.77 14.64 4.30
C LYS A 369 -5.83 14.08 5.36
N GLY A 370 -4.63 13.65 4.97
CA GLY A 370 -3.74 12.93 5.86
C GLY A 370 -2.31 13.45 5.93
N LYS A 371 -1.75 14.06 4.87
CA LYS A 371 -0.38 14.58 4.94
C LYS A 371 -0.26 15.74 5.94
N PRO A 372 0.91 16.04 6.51
CA PRO A 372 1.06 17.22 7.38
C PRO A 372 0.70 18.53 6.68
N GLY A 373 0.05 19.42 7.42
CA GLY A 373 -0.45 20.71 6.93
C GLY A 373 -0.50 21.68 8.11
N ASP A 374 -1.69 21.95 8.63
CA ASP A 374 -1.85 22.70 9.89
C ASP A 374 -0.94 22.13 11.00
N VAL A 375 -0.18 23.02 11.63
CA VAL A 375 0.83 22.68 12.64
C VAL A 375 0.21 22.20 13.95
N PHE A 376 -1.07 22.49 14.19
CA PHE A 376 -1.80 22.00 15.35
C PHE A 376 -2.53 20.67 15.07
N ARG A 377 -2.64 20.26 13.80
CA ARG A 377 -3.34 19.04 13.43
C ARG A 377 -2.56 17.79 13.82
N ARG A 378 -3.19 16.94 14.63
CA ARG A 378 -2.71 15.60 14.94
C ARG A 378 -2.94 14.66 13.73
N PRO A 379 -1.90 13.94 13.25
CA PRO A 379 -2.09 12.92 12.22
C PRO A 379 -3.07 11.83 12.67
N ARG A 380 -3.88 11.29 11.74
CA ARG A 380 -4.92 10.30 12.01
C ARG A 380 -4.49 8.90 11.53
N GLN A 381 -5.21 7.87 11.98
CA GLN A 381 -5.07 6.52 11.45
C GLN A 381 -5.93 6.39 10.18
N PHE A 382 -5.29 6.06 9.06
CA PHE A 382 -5.92 5.86 7.76
C PHE A 382 -5.72 4.43 7.25
N ALA A 383 -4.51 3.88 7.41
CA ALA A 383 -4.22 2.50 7.04
C ALA A 383 -5.21 1.56 7.75
N PRO A 384 -5.81 0.59 7.04
CA PRO A 384 -5.42 0.07 5.72
C PRO A 384 -5.88 0.86 4.47
N TYR A 385 -6.67 1.93 4.62
CA TYR A 385 -7.08 2.76 3.48
C TYR A 385 -5.90 3.54 2.88
N HIS A 386 -5.96 3.83 1.57
CA HIS A 386 -4.89 4.50 0.85
C HIS A 386 -5.34 5.88 0.33
N LEU A 387 -4.79 6.95 0.91
CA LEU A 387 -4.96 8.33 0.43
C LEU A 387 -3.96 8.62 -0.70
N ARG A 388 -4.33 8.31 -1.95
CA ARG A 388 -3.39 8.26 -3.08
C ARG A 388 -2.78 9.63 -3.40
N LEU A 389 -3.59 10.68 -3.35
CA LEU A 389 -3.13 12.06 -3.62
C LEU A 389 -2.13 12.51 -2.54
N ASP A 390 -2.48 12.36 -1.26
CA ASP A 390 -1.61 12.69 -0.13
C ASP A 390 -0.25 11.96 -0.20
N TRP A 391 -0.26 10.67 -0.56
CA TRP A 391 0.96 9.91 -0.76
C TRP A 391 1.80 10.47 -1.91
N MET A 392 1.18 10.81 -3.03
CA MET A 392 1.88 11.42 -4.17
C MET A 392 2.50 12.78 -3.81
N MET A 393 1.84 13.57 -2.96
CA MET A 393 2.42 14.83 -2.45
C MET A 393 3.71 14.61 -1.67
N TRP A 394 3.86 13.48 -0.94
CA TRP A 394 5.11 13.15 -0.22
C TRP A 394 6.27 12.81 -1.17
N PHE A 395 6.01 12.31 -2.38
CA PHE A 395 7.08 12.03 -3.34
C PHE A 395 7.59 13.25 -4.08
N LEU A 396 6.84 14.35 -4.15
CA LEU A 396 7.25 15.55 -4.90
C LEU A 396 8.63 16.09 -4.48
N PRO A 397 8.94 16.24 -3.17
CA PRO A 397 10.27 16.69 -2.73
C PRO A 397 11.39 15.67 -2.92
N LEU A 398 11.05 14.38 -3.08
CA LEU A 398 12.03 13.30 -3.30
C LEU A 398 12.36 13.10 -4.78
N GLY A 399 11.45 13.53 -5.65
CA GLY A 399 11.61 13.52 -7.10
C GLY A 399 11.56 14.93 -7.67
N SER A 400 10.53 15.20 -8.47
CA SER A 400 10.33 16.50 -9.10
C SER A 400 8.92 17.02 -8.85
N VAL A 401 8.82 18.34 -8.69
CA VAL A 401 7.56 19.09 -8.65
C VAL A 401 6.98 19.33 -10.05
N HIS A 402 7.75 19.08 -11.11
CA HIS A 402 7.31 19.29 -12.50
C HIS A 402 6.64 18.06 -13.11
N GLN A 403 5.87 17.32 -12.32
CA GLN A 403 5.13 16.16 -12.80
C GLN A 403 3.83 16.59 -13.46
N ARG A 404 3.47 15.94 -14.58
CA ARG A 404 2.26 16.24 -15.35
C ARG A 404 0.99 16.24 -14.50
N TRP A 405 0.83 15.25 -13.63
CA TRP A 405 -0.35 15.15 -12.74
C TRP A 405 -0.41 16.30 -11.74
N PHE A 406 0.73 16.80 -11.27
CA PHE A 406 0.78 17.89 -10.30
C PHE A 406 0.48 19.23 -10.96
N HIS A 407 0.98 19.47 -12.16
CA HIS A 407 0.55 20.64 -12.95
C HIS A 407 -0.94 20.60 -13.27
N ARG A 408 -1.48 19.44 -13.66
CA ARG A 408 -2.93 19.25 -13.84
C ARG A 408 -3.70 19.50 -12.55
N LEU A 409 -3.18 19.08 -11.39
CA LEU A 409 -3.80 19.40 -10.09
C LEU A 409 -3.91 20.91 -9.88
N LEU A 410 -2.85 21.68 -10.13
CA LEU A 410 -2.88 23.14 -9.99
C LEU A 410 -3.95 23.78 -10.90
N VAL A 411 -4.06 23.31 -12.14
CA VAL A 411 -5.11 23.75 -13.07
C VAL A 411 -6.50 23.41 -12.55
N ARG A 412 -6.73 22.19 -12.06
CA ARG A 412 -8.02 21.77 -11.49
C ARG A 412 -8.41 22.59 -10.25
N LEU A 413 -7.44 22.98 -9.43
CA LEU A 413 -7.68 23.88 -8.30
C LEU A 413 -8.07 25.30 -8.76
N LEU A 414 -7.42 25.83 -9.80
CA LEU A 414 -7.83 27.11 -10.43
C LEU A 414 -9.25 27.06 -11.02
N GLU A 415 -9.66 25.90 -11.52
CA GLU A 415 -11.00 25.66 -12.06
C GLU A 415 -12.07 25.44 -10.98
N ALA A 416 -11.67 25.25 -9.73
CA ALA A 416 -12.49 24.73 -8.63
C ALA A 416 -13.25 23.45 -9.05
N ASP A 417 -12.52 22.51 -9.65
CA ASP A 417 -13.06 21.22 -10.09
C ASP A 417 -13.54 20.39 -8.88
N ALA A 418 -14.86 20.20 -8.76
CA ALA A 418 -15.48 19.57 -7.60
C ALA A 418 -14.92 18.16 -7.30
N PRO A 419 -14.76 17.24 -8.29
CA PRO A 419 -14.15 15.94 -8.02
C PRO A 419 -12.72 16.02 -7.47
N THR A 420 -11.93 16.99 -7.93
CA THR A 420 -10.58 17.23 -7.42
C THR A 420 -10.62 17.81 -6.01
N LEU A 421 -11.51 18.76 -5.73
CA LEU A 421 -11.68 19.35 -4.40
C LEU A 421 -12.17 18.30 -3.37
N ASP A 422 -12.99 17.34 -3.78
CA ASP A 422 -13.43 16.23 -2.93
C ASP A 422 -12.29 15.29 -2.49
N LEU A 423 -11.14 15.30 -3.17
CA LEU A 423 -9.94 14.60 -2.72
C LEU A 423 -9.27 15.29 -1.53
N LEU A 424 -9.54 16.58 -1.32
CA LEU A 424 -8.99 17.40 -0.25
C LEU A 424 -9.83 17.28 1.04
N ASP A 425 -9.24 17.69 2.16
CA ASP A 425 -9.92 17.82 3.45
C ASP A 425 -10.69 19.14 3.53
N HIS A 426 -10.08 20.20 3.00
CA HIS A 426 -10.61 21.55 3.06
C HIS A 426 -10.26 22.33 1.80
N ASP A 427 -11.30 22.84 1.13
CA ASP A 427 -11.21 23.90 0.15
C ASP A 427 -11.43 25.27 0.83
N PRO A 428 -10.41 26.14 0.89
CA PRO A 428 -10.53 27.45 1.54
C PRO A 428 -11.46 28.43 0.81
N PHE A 429 -11.89 28.12 -0.42
CA PHE A 429 -12.72 29.01 -1.23
C PHE A 429 -14.17 28.53 -1.37
N ALA A 430 -14.56 27.43 -0.73
CA ALA A 430 -15.92 26.89 -0.75
C ALA A 430 -16.50 26.73 -2.17
N GLY A 431 -15.69 26.22 -3.10
CA GLY A 431 -16.04 26.03 -4.51
C GLY A 431 -15.86 27.29 -5.38
N ALA A 432 -15.52 28.44 -4.79
CA ALA A 432 -15.16 29.62 -5.57
C ALA A 432 -13.80 29.43 -6.25
N ARG A 433 -13.70 29.89 -7.50
CA ARG A 433 -12.49 29.74 -8.29
C ARG A 433 -11.43 30.76 -7.87
N PRO A 434 -10.25 30.35 -7.38
CA PRO A 434 -9.18 31.29 -7.09
C PRO A 434 -8.70 31.97 -8.38
N ARG A 435 -8.22 33.20 -8.25
CA ARG A 435 -7.57 33.94 -9.34
C ARG A 435 -6.18 33.38 -9.64
N PHE A 436 -5.44 33.07 -8.58
CA PHE A 436 -4.10 32.50 -8.67
C PHE A 436 -3.92 31.35 -7.70
N VAL A 437 -3.05 30.41 -8.09
CA VAL A 437 -2.47 29.40 -7.20
C VAL A 437 -0.95 29.53 -7.21
N ARG A 438 -0.30 29.20 -6.09
CA ARG A 438 1.16 29.12 -5.99
C ARG A 438 1.57 27.90 -5.18
N VAL A 439 2.83 27.51 -5.32
CA VAL A 439 3.37 26.36 -4.60
C VAL A 439 4.55 26.79 -3.74
N LEU A 440 4.46 26.43 -2.47
CA LEU A 440 5.51 26.63 -1.48
C LEU A 440 6.08 25.29 -1.02
N SER A 441 7.28 25.34 -0.47
CA SER A 441 7.84 24.27 0.34
C SER A 441 8.18 24.78 1.73
N TYR A 442 8.02 23.90 2.72
CA TYR A 442 8.45 24.11 4.08
C TYR A 442 9.15 22.86 4.59
N ARG A 443 10.09 23.04 5.50
CA ARG A 443 10.60 21.94 6.31
C ARG A 443 9.71 21.78 7.54
N TYR A 444 9.12 20.60 7.69
CA TYR A 444 8.33 20.20 8.85
C TYR A 444 9.16 19.37 9.83
N ARG A 445 8.91 19.58 11.12
CA ARG A 445 9.46 18.79 12.23
C ARG A 445 8.38 18.59 13.28
N PHE A 446 8.40 17.47 13.99
CA PHE A 446 7.53 17.32 15.15
C PHE A 446 7.91 18.36 16.22
N ALA A 447 6.91 18.98 16.83
CA ALA A 447 7.13 19.88 17.94
C ALA A 447 7.66 19.10 19.14
N GLY A 448 8.72 19.61 19.79
CA GLY A 448 9.24 19.03 21.03
C GLY A 448 8.22 19.04 22.17
N LYS A 449 8.50 18.29 23.25
CA LYS A 449 7.59 18.16 24.41
C LYS A 449 7.23 19.51 25.05
N ALA A 450 8.21 20.41 25.21
CA ALA A 450 8.01 21.73 25.82
C ALA A 450 7.06 22.62 25.01
N ARG A 451 7.24 22.69 23.68
CA ARG A 451 6.40 23.50 22.79
C ARG A 451 4.95 23.01 22.81
N HIS A 452 4.74 21.73 22.55
CA HIS A 452 3.40 21.13 22.61
C HIS A 452 2.68 21.35 23.94
N ARG A 453 3.40 21.31 25.07
CA ARG A 453 2.79 21.62 26.38
C ARG A 453 2.38 23.08 26.53
N ARG A 454 3.07 24.01 25.88
CA ARG A 454 2.80 25.44 25.97
C ARG A 454 1.66 25.89 25.06
N ASP A 455 1.68 25.45 23.80
CA ASP A 455 0.79 25.98 22.75
C ASP A 455 0.00 24.90 21.99
N GLY A 456 0.15 23.62 22.35
CA GLY A 456 -0.56 22.53 21.69
C GLY A 456 -0.02 22.15 20.30
N ALA A 457 1.06 22.78 19.82
CA ALA A 457 1.57 22.50 18.47
C ALA A 457 2.05 21.04 18.35
N ILE A 458 1.63 20.37 17.27
CA ILE A 458 2.06 19.01 16.91
C ILE A 458 3.28 19.08 15.99
N TRP A 459 3.29 20.05 15.09
CA TRP A 459 4.37 20.30 14.14
C TRP A 459 4.99 21.69 14.34
N VAL A 460 6.17 21.85 13.76
CA VAL A 460 6.83 23.12 13.53
C VAL A 460 7.24 23.14 12.08
N ARG A 461 6.96 24.25 11.39
CA ARG A 461 7.41 24.47 10.02
C ARG A 461 8.33 25.67 9.93
N ASP A 462 9.36 25.57 9.10
CA ASP A 462 10.31 26.64 8.81
C ASP A 462 10.82 26.55 7.37
N ARG A 463 11.81 27.39 7.00
CA ARG A 463 12.45 27.40 5.67
C ARG A 463 11.44 27.51 4.51
N ARG A 464 10.50 28.44 4.63
CA ARG A 464 9.54 28.77 3.56
C ARG A 464 10.30 29.11 2.29
N ARG A 465 10.00 28.42 1.19
CA ARG A 465 10.54 28.72 -0.14
C ARG A 465 9.44 28.69 -1.18
N LEU A 466 9.44 29.67 -2.09
CA LEU A 466 8.60 29.66 -3.28
C LEU A 466 9.15 28.62 -4.26
N VAL A 467 8.29 27.73 -4.73
CA VAL A 467 8.65 26.62 -5.63
C VAL A 467 8.07 26.86 -7.02
N ILE A 468 6.80 27.23 -7.08
CA ILE A 468 6.12 27.69 -8.30
C ILE A 468 5.47 29.02 -7.95
N GLY A 469 5.76 30.06 -8.74
CA GLY A 469 5.18 31.39 -8.60
C GLY A 469 3.65 31.39 -8.81
N PRO A 470 3.00 32.54 -8.63
CA PRO A 470 1.58 32.71 -8.91
C PRO A 470 1.25 32.32 -10.36
N VAL A 471 0.32 31.38 -10.54
CA VAL A 471 -0.22 30.95 -11.84
C VAL A 471 -1.71 31.29 -11.87
N GLY A 472 -2.16 32.00 -12.89
CA GLY A 472 -3.55 32.42 -13.09
C GLY A 472 -4.23 31.75 -14.29
N ARG A 473 -5.52 32.05 -14.48
CA ARG A 473 -6.39 31.44 -15.52
C ARG A 473 -6.28 32.11 -16.89
N ASP A 474 -6.04 33.42 -16.90
CA ASP A 474 -5.93 34.24 -18.10
C ASP A 474 -4.44 34.30 -18.49
N GLY A 475 -4.06 33.57 -19.55
CA GLY A 475 -2.69 33.13 -19.88
C GLY A 475 -1.52 34.12 -19.79
N GLY A 476 -0.34 33.56 -19.46
CA GLY A 476 0.98 33.90 -20.03
C GLY A 476 1.73 35.13 -19.51
N GLY A 477 2.92 34.93 -18.93
CA GLY A 477 3.90 36.02 -18.76
C GLY A 477 5.12 35.73 -17.88
N SER A 478 6.27 35.59 -18.55
CA SER A 478 7.66 35.83 -18.09
C SER A 478 8.25 35.00 -16.94
N GLY A 479 9.16 34.09 -17.30
CA GLY A 479 10.11 33.49 -16.34
C GLY A 479 10.71 32.15 -16.75
N GLY A 480 11.05 31.95 -18.03
CA GLY A 480 11.93 30.83 -18.40
C GLY A 480 13.36 31.09 -17.88
N PRO A 481 14.02 30.14 -17.22
CA PRO A 481 15.43 30.29 -16.87
C PRO A 481 16.28 30.18 -18.15
N ARG A 482 17.18 31.16 -18.34
CA ARG A 482 18.38 30.99 -19.17
C ARG A 482 19.33 30.01 -18.51
#